data_AF-A0A925SF63-F1
#
_entry.id   AF-A0A925SF63-F1
#
_cell.length_a   1.000
_cell.length_b   1.000
_cell.length_c   1.000
_cell.angle_alpha   90.00
_cell.angle_beta   90.00
_cell.angle_gamma   90.00
#
_symmetry.space_group_name_H-M   'P 1'
#
loop_
_entity.id
_entity.type
_entity.pdbx_description
1 polymer ?
#
loop_
_entity_poly.entity_id
_entity_poly.type
_entity_poly.pdbx_seq_one_letter_code
_entity_poly.pdbx_strand_id
1 'polypeptide(L)' 'MSFSHILFDLDGTLTNPRLGIGNSLRYALGQMQIDGYSDEILSQFIGPP' A
#
# COMPACT_ATOMS: atom_id res chain seq x y z
N MET A 1 4.25 -3.23 -33.00
CA MET A 1 5.39 -3.17 -32.05
C MET A 1 5.43 -4.49 -31.30
N SER A 2 6.62 -5.09 -31.16
CA SER A 2 6.84 -6.25 -30.30
C SER A 2 7.55 -5.76 -29.05
N PHE A 3 6.97 -6.03 -27.89
CA PHE A 3 7.67 -5.86 -26.62
C PHE A 3 8.43 -7.16 -26.32
N SER A 4 9.70 -7.06 -25.97
CA SER A 4 10.52 -8.21 -25.56
C SER A 4 10.47 -8.48 -24.07
N HIS A 5 10.05 -7.49 -23.28
CA HIS A 5 10.00 -7.55 -21.83
C HIS A 5 8.78 -6.77 -21.32
N ILE A 6 8.19 -7.25 -20.23
CA ILE A 6 7.12 -6.58 -19.49
C ILE A 6 7.53 -6.59 -18.03
N LEU A 7 7.48 -5.43 -17.39
CA LEU A 7 7.78 -5.28 -15.98
C LEU A 7 6.47 -4.98 -15.24
N PHE A 8 6.28 -5.66 -14.12
CA PHE A 8 5.15 -5.47 -13.23
C PHE A 8 5.65 -5.05 -11.87
N ASP A 9 4.95 -4.09 -11.28
CA ASP A 9 5.01 -3.88 -9.84
C ASP A 9 4.28 -5.04 -9.13
N LEU A 10 4.49 -5.21 -7.83
CA LEU A 10 3.83 -6.25 -7.04
C LEU A 10 2.54 -5.73 -6.43
N ASP A 11 2.65 -4.79 -5.50
CA ASP A 11 1.57 -4.34 -4.64
C ASP A 11 0.66 -3.36 -5.37
N GLY A 12 -0.62 -3.70 -5.51
CA GLY A 12 -1.56 -2.91 -6.32
C GLY A 12 -1.56 -3.27 -7.80
N THR A 13 -0.59 -4.06 -8.29
CA THR A 13 -0.57 -4.58 -9.67
C THR A 13 -0.85 -6.08 -9.73
N LEU A 14 -0.05 -6.90 -9.03
CA LEU A 14 -0.19 -8.37 -9.00
C LEU A 14 -0.90 -8.87 -7.74
N THR A 15 -0.89 -8.10 -6.65
CA THR A 15 -1.47 -8.48 -5.36
C THR A 15 -2.41 -7.39 -4.82
N ASN A 16 -3.33 -7.80 -3.93
CA ASN A 16 -4.11 -6.87 -3.10
C ASN A 16 -3.64 -6.96 -1.63
N PRO A 17 -2.56 -6.25 -1.25
CA PRO A 17 -1.96 -6.32 0.08
C PRO A 17 -2.61 -5.38 1.11
N ARG A 18 -3.74 -4.74 0.76
CA ARG A 18 -4.32 -3.60 1.48
C ARG A 18 -4.51 -3.85 2.98
N LEU A 19 -4.97 -5.04 3.35
CA LEU A 19 -5.20 -5.39 4.75
C LEU A 19 -3.88 -5.47 5.55
N GLY A 20 -2.86 -6.13 4.98
CA GLY A 20 -1.59 -6.34 5.66
C GLY A 20 -0.79 -5.04 5.81
N ILE A 21 -0.68 -4.26 4.73
CA ILE A 21 -0.01 -2.95 4.75
C ILE A 21 -0.75 -2.00 5.68
N GLY A 22 -2.08 -1.94 5.60
CA GLY A 22 -2.90 -1.09 6.46
C GLY A 22 -2.73 -1.41 7.95
N ASN A 23 -2.72 -2.70 8.33
CA ASN A 23 -2.50 -3.09 9.72
C ASN A 23 -1.09 -2.77 10.22
N SER A 24 -0.08 -2.93 9.35
CA SER A 24 1.31 -2.60 9.70
C SER A 24 1.49 -1.10 9.95
N LEU A 25 0.88 -0.26 9.10
CA LEU A 25 0.89 1.20 9.27
C LEU A 25 0.16 1.64 10.54
N ARG A 26 -1.05 1.12 10.78
CA ARG A 26 -1.81 1.41 12.02
C ARG A 26 -1.01 1.05 13.26
N TYR A 27 -0.37 -0.11 13.26
CA TYR A 27 0.46 -0.55 14.37
C TYR A 27 1.62 0.43 14.62
N ALA A 28 2.37 0.78 13.57
CA ALA A 28 3.51 1.70 13.67
C ALA A 28 3.08 3.09 14.16
N LEU A 29 2.01 3.66 13.59
CA LEU A 29 1.50 4.98 13.98
C LEU A 29 1.03 4.99 15.45
N GLY A 30 0.38 3.91 15.90
CA GLY A 30 -0.02 3.76 17.30
C GLY A 30 1.19 3.69 18.25
N GLN A 31 2.28 3.03 17.86
CA GLN A 31 3.53 3.03 18.65
C GLN A 31 4.19 4.42 18.72
N MET A 32 3.98 5.25 17.70
CA MET A 32 4.49 6.62 17.63
C MET A 32 3.57 7.65 18.30
N GLN A 33 2.45 7.22 18.89
CA GLN A 33 1.42 8.10 19.47
C GLN A 33 0.87 9.10 18.44
N ILE A 34 0.77 8.68 17.17
CA ILE A 34 0.20 9.47 16.08
C ILE A 34 -1.24 8.98 15.82
N ASP A 35 -2.20 9.84 16.11
CA ASP A 35 -3.63 9.58 15.98
C ASP A 35 -4.30 10.54 14.98
N GLY A 36 -5.59 10.31 14.68
CA GLY A 36 -6.43 11.25 13.92
C GLY A 36 -6.24 11.23 12.40
N TYR A 37 -5.57 10.23 11.85
CA TYR A 37 -5.47 10.04 10.40
C TYR A 37 -6.74 9.37 9.84
N SER A 38 -7.13 9.73 8.62
CA SER A 38 -8.20 9.04 7.91
C SER A 38 -7.69 7.74 7.28
N ASP A 39 -8.56 6.74 7.13
CA ASP A 39 -8.22 5.51 6.41
C ASP A 39 -7.87 5.77 4.93
N GLU A 40 -8.26 6.93 4.39
CA GLU A 40 -7.89 7.37 3.03
C GLU A 40 -6.39 7.65 2.93
N ILE A 41 -5.76 8.20 3.98
CA ILE A 41 -4.31 8.39 4.02
C ILE A 41 -3.60 7.03 3.97
N LEU A 42 -4.10 6.03 4.70
CA LEU A 42 -3.54 4.67 4.66
C LEU A 42 -3.62 4.06 3.26
N SER A 43 -4.64 4.41 2.48
CA SER A 43 -4.85 3.89 1.14
C SER A 43 -3.84 4.40 0.12
N GLN A 44 -3.21 5.55 0.37
CA GLN A 44 -2.18 6.15 -0.49
C GLN A 44 -0.81 5.47 -0.39
N PHE A 45 -0.58 4.68 0.66
CA PHE A 45 0.67 3.92 0.85
C PHE A 45 0.67 2.55 0.17
N ILE A 46 -0.43 2.22 -0.51
CA ILE A 46 -0.52 1.02 -1.34
C ILE A 46 -0.31 1.48 -2.78
N GLY A 47 0.41 0.67 -3.57
CA GLY A 47 0.74 0.98 -4.96
C GLY A 47 -0.49 1.34 -5.81
N PRO A 48 -0.24 1.86 -7.02
CA PRO A 48 -1.27 2.50 -7.83
C PRO A 48 -2.48 1.58 -8.10
N PRO A 49 -3.69 2.15 -8.27
CA PRO A 49 -4.87 1.40 -8.71
C PRO A 49 -4.76 0.92 -10.15
#